data_AF-A0A5J4RXZ3-F1
#
_entry.id   AF-A0A5J4RXZ3-F1
#
_cell.length_a   1.000
_cell.length_b   1.000
_cell.length_c   1.000
_cell.angle_alpha   90.00
_cell.angle_beta   90.00
_cell.angle_gamma   90.00
#
_symmetry.space_group_name_H-M   'P 1'
#
loop_
_entity.id
_entity.type
_entity.pdbx_description
1 polymer ?
#
loop_
_entity_poly.entity_id
_entity_poly.type
_entity_poly.pdbx_seq_one_letter_code
_entity_poly.pdbx_strand_id
1 'polypeptide(L)'
;MLLGLGCMYEFNLEEFCRKFKHFPVPADGALKMLAQAGYIEYTDEQDNLSRLIFTVHREELYKFHGSGEVEVLIRGLLRSYTGLFTDYVYINEDLLAVRTGLIRQQIYDLLIRLSKQHIIDYIPRKKTPYIIYKCKRVETDRLQISQDIYEKRKKLYKKRIEAVIEYATSHTACRSRMLLRYFDEKNYHECGQCDVCLNRQTEGKELKQSAFDALKEVILQTLCQQSLSPSEIARQIEETDREVLGDVLQYLIDEGEL
;
A
#
# COMPACT_ATOMS: atom_id res chain seq x y z
N MET A 1 48.08 -7.73 9.22
CA MET A 1 47.46 -6.41 9.50
C MET A 1 46.06 -6.43 8.86
N LEU A 2 45.00 -6.51 9.68
CA LEU A 2 43.61 -6.64 9.23
C LEU A 2 43.07 -5.26 8.83
N LEU A 3 43.41 -4.79 7.63
CA LEU A 3 42.93 -3.50 7.14
C LEU A 3 41.40 -3.55 6.96
N GLY A 4 40.66 -2.86 7.83
CA GLY A 4 39.27 -2.44 7.63
C GLY A 4 38.18 -3.33 8.23
N LEU A 5 38.46 -4.51 8.78
CA LEU A 5 37.42 -5.39 9.32
C LEU A 5 36.78 -4.77 10.58
N GLY A 6 35.47 -4.50 10.54
CA GLY A 6 34.71 -3.92 11.65
C GLY A 6 34.87 -2.40 11.79
N CYS A 7 35.57 -1.73 10.87
CA CYS A 7 35.70 -0.28 10.88
C CYS A 7 34.39 0.37 10.42
N MET A 8 33.97 1.41 11.14
CA MET A 8 32.79 2.22 10.85
C MET A 8 33.23 3.61 10.42
N TYR A 9 32.67 4.08 9.31
CA TYR A 9 32.95 5.42 8.79
C TYR A 9 31.65 6.14 8.47
N GLU A 10 31.63 7.44 8.78
CA GLU A 10 30.62 8.34 8.25
C GLU A 10 30.74 8.42 6.74
N PHE A 11 29.60 8.32 6.07
CA PHE A 11 29.53 8.28 4.62
C PHE A 11 28.48 9.27 4.14
N ASN A 12 28.88 10.29 3.40
CA ASN A 12 27.97 11.21 2.74
C ASN A 12 27.87 10.83 1.26
N LEU A 13 26.69 10.34 0.84
CA LEU A 13 26.46 9.88 -0.53
C LEU A 13 26.64 11.01 -1.55
N GLU A 14 26.16 12.23 -1.27
CA GLU A 14 26.31 13.37 -2.17
C GLU A 14 27.77 13.76 -2.35
N GLU A 15 28.53 13.82 -1.25
CA GLU A 15 29.96 14.14 -1.30
C GLU A 15 30.74 13.07 -2.07
N PHE A 16 30.43 11.79 -1.85
CA PHE A 16 31.00 10.68 -2.60
C PHE A 16 30.69 10.82 -4.09
N CYS A 17 29.43 11.04 -4.45
CA CYS A 17 28.99 11.19 -5.84
C CYS A 17 29.69 12.37 -6.52
N ARG A 18 29.83 13.52 -5.84
CA ARG A 18 30.54 14.69 -6.35
C ARG A 18 32.03 14.43 -6.56
N LYS A 19 32.69 13.79 -5.59
CA LYS A 19 34.14 13.53 -5.64
C LYS A 19 34.51 12.50 -6.71
N PHE A 20 33.71 11.44 -6.84
CA PHE A 20 33.97 10.33 -7.75
C PHE A 20 33.19 10.41 -9.07
N LYS A 21 32.42 11.50 -9.27
CA LYS A 21 31.62 11.76 -10.48
C LYS A 21 30.62 10.64 -10.80
N HIS A 22 29.90 10.20 -9.77
CA HIS A 22 28.80 9.24 -9.90
C HIS A 22 27.44 9.93 -9.74
N PHE A 23 26.40 9.31 -10.29
CA PHE A 23 25.02 9.75 -10.06
C PHE A 23 24.49 9.14 -8.74
N PRO A 24 23.72 9.88 -7.92
CA PRO A 24 23.25 9.40 -6.62
C PRO A 24 22.45 8.10 -6.67
N VAL A 25 21.51 7.98 -7.61
CA VAL A 25 20.61 6.82 -7.72
C VAL A 25 21.37 5.51 -7.98
N PRO A 26 22.24 5.39 -9.01
CA PRO A 26 23.00 4.16 -9.22
C PRO A 26 24.05 3.91 -8.14
N ALA A 27 24.64 4.95 -7.54
CA ALA A 27 25.60 4.79 -6.44
C ALA A 27 24.93 4.21 -5.19
N ASP A 28 23.77 4.72 -4.81
CA ASP A 28 22.97 4.18 -3.70
C ASP A 28 22.57 2.71 -3.94
N GLY A 29 22.10 2.41 -5.17
CA GLY A 29 21.78 1.05 -5.57
C GLY A 29 22.99 0.10 -5.47
N ALA A 30 24.16 0.53 -5.92
CA ALA A 30 25.39 -0.24 -5.82
C ALA A 30 25.80 -0.50 -4.35
N LEU A 31 25.70 0.50 -3.47
CA LEU A 31 25.97 0.36 -2.04
C LEU A 31 25.01 -0.65 -1.39
N LYS A 32 23.72 -0.58 -1.71
CA LYS A 32 22.71 -1.55 -1.25
C LYS A 32 23.01 -2.97 -1.73
N MET A 33 23.48 -3.13 -2.97
CA MET A 33 23.90 -4.43 -3.49
C MET A 33 25.13 -4.97 -2.73
N LEU A 34 26.13 -4.13 -2.46
CA LEU A 34 27.30 -4.51 -1.66
C LEU A 34 26.93 -4.89 -0.22
N ALA A 35 25.96 -4.17 0.36
CA ALA A 35 25.46 -4.45 1.70
C ALA A 35 24.76 -5.82 1.76
N GLN A 36 23.92 -6.11 0.77
CA GLN A 36 23.22 -7.38 0.66
C GLN A 36 24.14 -8.56 0.36
N ALA A 37 25.22 -8.34 -0.38
CA ALA A 37 26.26 -9.34 -0.59
C ALA A 37 27.15 -9.57 0.64
N GLY A 38 26.95 -8.80 1.72
CA GLY A 38 27.62 -8.98 3.00
C GLY A 38 29.02 -8.35 3.07
N TYR A 39 29.40 -7.52 2.10
CA TYR A 39 30.68 -6.82 2.12
C TYR A 39 30.67 -5.63 3.08
N ILE A 40 29.53 -4.93 3.14
CA ILE A 40 29.33 -3.76 4.00
C ILE A 40 28.01 -3.84 4.77
N GLU A 41 27.85 -3.01 5.79
CA GLU A 41 26.54 -2.50 6.21
C GLU A 41 26.47 -1.05 5.77
N TYR A 42 25.32 -0.67 5.24
CA TYR A 42 25.04 0.68 4.81
C TYR A 42 23.71 1.07 5.45
N THR A 43 23.75 2.04 6.36
CA THR A 43 22.53 2.58 6.98
C THR A 43 21.90 3.62 6.06
N ASP A 44 20.59 3.56 5.86
CA ASP A 44 19.86 4.56 5.07
C ASP A 44 19.58 5.80 5.93
N GLU A 45 19.40 6.97 5.31
CA GLU A 45 19.04 8.21 6.01
C GLU A 45 17.70 8.13 6.77
N GLN A 46 16.86 7.14 6.46
CA GLN A 46 15.58 6.87 7.12
C GLN A 46 15.76 6.26 8.53
N ASP A 47 16.82 5.48 8.75
CA ASP A 47 17.14 4.92 10.08
C ASP A 47 17.65 5.98 11.06
N ASN A 48 17.95 7.17 10.55
CA ASN A 48 18.45 8.30 11.29
C ASN A 48 17.36 9.25 11.81
N LEU A 49 16.08 8.87 11.79
CA LEU A 49 15.05 9.68 12.44
C LEU A 49 15.39 9.91 13.91
N SER A 50 15.06 11.09 14.43
CA SER A 50 15.29 11.41 15.84
C SER A 50 14.54 10.40 16.70
N ARG A 51 15.18 9.90 17.76
CA ARG A 51 14.59 8.91 18.68
C ARG A 51 14.46 9.48 20.07
N LEU A 52 13.40 9.07 20.76
CA LEU A 52 13.08 9.55 22.10
C LEU A 52 12.54 8.43 22.97
N ILE A 53 12.96 8.41 24.24
CA ILE A 53 12.34 7.64 25.33
C ILE A 53 12.25 8.54 26.57
N PHE A 54 11.19 8.42 27.36
CA PHE A 54 11.11 9.03 28.69
C PHE A 54 11.91 8.20 29.68
N THR A 55 12.84 8.84 30.36
CA THR A 55 13.63 8.25 31.44
C THR A 55 12.91 8.30 32.79
N VAL A 56 11.91 9.19 32.92
CA VAL A 56 11.09 9.34 34.12
C VAL A 56 9.80 8.53 34.06
N HIS A 57 9.26 8.18 35.23
CA HIS A 57 7.97 7.53 35.30
C HIS A 57 6.82 8.51 35.01
N ARG A 58 5.68 7.97 34.56
CA ARG A 58 4.49 8.78 34.21
C ARG A 58 4.07 9.73 35.32
N GLU A 59 4.08 9.27 36.57
CA GLU A 59 3.65 10.05 37.74
C GLU A 59 4.56 11.26 38.03
N GLU A 60 5.86 11.13 37.76
CA GLU A 60 6.84 12.20 37.93
C GLU A 60 6.68 13.24 36.84
N LEU A 61 6.39 12.80 35.61
CA LEU A 61 6.11 13.70 34.49
C LEU A 61 4.85 14.56 34.72
N TYR A 62 3.83 14.03 35.42
CA TYR A 62 2.64 14.81 35.79
C TYR A 62 2.91 15.87 36.86
N LYS A 63 3.93 15.67 37.69
CA LYS A 63 4.36 16.64 38.72
C LYS A 63 5.35 17.66 38.16
N PHE A 64 5.82 17.45 36.93
CA PHE A 64 6.75 18.35 36.29
C PHE A 64 6.02 19.60 35.78
N HIS A 65 6.34 20.75 36.36
CA HIS A 65 5.87 22.06 35.93
C HIS A 65 6.97 22.75 35.13
N GLY A 66 6.88 22.65 33.80
CA GLY A 66 7.81 23.29 32.86
C GLY A 66 7.37 24.69 32.46
N SER A 67 8.13 25.34 31.55
CA SER A 67 7.58 26.48 30.82
C SER A 67 6.39 26.03 29.96
N GLY A 68 5.47 26.94 29.63
CA GLY A 68 4.27 26.60 28.84
C GLY A 68 4.61 25.88 27.51
N GLU A 69 5.72 26.23 26.87
CA GLU A 69 6.20 25.57 25.64
C GLU A 69 6.62 24.11 25.88
N VAL A 70 7.22 23.81 27.03
CA VAL A 70 7.63 22.44 27.40
C VAL A 70 6.40 21.56 27.64
N GLU A 71 5.38 22.09 28.33
CA GLU A 71 4.14 21.35 28.54
C GLU A 71 3.40 21.07 27.23
N VAL A 72 3.38 22.05 26.32
CA VAL A 72 2.82 21.88 24.97
C VAL A 72 3.57 20.79 24.20
N LEU A 73 4.91 20.78 24.25
CA LEU A 73 5.72 19.77 23.59
C LEU A 73 5.50 18.35 24.18
N ILE A 74 5.50 18.22 25.51
CA ILE A 74 5.27 16.93 26.19
C ILE A 74 3.90 16.38 25.84
N ARG A 75 2.84 17.21 25.89
CA ARG A 75 1.50 16.81 25.48
C ARG A 75 1.45 16.43 23.99
N GLY A 76 2.16 17.18 23.15
CA GLY A 76 2.30 16.89 21.72
C GLY A 76 2.93 15.51 21.47
N LEU A 77 4.00 15.17 22.21
CA LEU A 77 4.68 13.87 22.14
C LEU A 77 3.75 12.74 22.58
N LEU A 78 3.13 12.86 23.76
CA LEU A 78 2.24 11.82 24.32
C LEU A 78 0.99 11.56 23.46
N ARG A 79 0.51 12.57 22.72
CA ARG A 79 -0.62 12.41 21.80
C ARG A 79 -0.22 11.89 20.42
N SER A 80 1.05 12.04 20.04
CA SER A 80 1.52 11.69 18.70
C SER A 80 2.21 10.34 18.62
N TYR A 81 2.83 9.91 19.71
CA TYR A 81 3.62 8.69 19.76
C TYR A 81 3.23 7.86 20.98
N THR A 82 3.10 6.56 20.79
CA THR A 82 2.80 5.58 21.83
C THR A 82 4.08 4.83 22.21
N GLY A 83 4.13 4.23 23.40
CA GLY A 83 5.31 3.45 23.82
C GLY A 83 6.52 4.28 24.29
N LEU A 84 6.38 5.60 24.44
CA LEU A 84 7.50 6.49 24.82
C LEU A 84 8.12 6.21 26.20
N PHE A 85 7.51 5.37 27.05
CA PHE A 85 8.03 5.00 28.38
C PHE A 85 8.60 3.58 28.43
N THR A 86 8.45 2.80 27.36
CA THR A 86 8.86 1.39 27.32
C THR A 86 10.09 1.18 26.46
N ASP A 87 10.15 1.83 25.30
CA ASP A 87 11.26 1.70 24.35
C ASP A 87 11.51 3.02 23.61
N TYR A 88 12.62 3.09 22.89
CA TYR A 88 12.91 4.20 21.96
C TYR A 88 11.89 4.25 20.85
N VAL A 89 11.27 5.41 20.67
CA VAL A 89 10.31 5.68 19.60
C VAL A 89 10.90 6.68 18.61
N TYR A 90 10.75 6.40 17.32
CA TYR A 90 11.11 7.33 16.26
C TYR A 90 10.12 8.50 16.23
N ILE A 91 10.64 9.72 16.31
CA ILE A 91 9.87 10.94 16.30
C ILE A 91 10.20 11.80 15.08
N ASN A 92 9.16 12.43 14.53
CA ASN A 92 9.26 13.41 13.47
C ASN A 92 8.99 14.81 14.04
N GLU A 93 10.03 15.64 14.06
CA GLU A 93 9.99 17.04 14.54
C GLU A 93 9.08 17.93 13.67
N ASP A 94 9.00 17.68 12.36
CA ASP A 94 8.17 18.45 11.45
C ASP A 94 6.67 18.21 11.73
N LEU A 95 6.31 16.96 12.06
CA LEU A 95 4.94 16.63 12.50
C LEU A 95 4.61 17.25 13.86
N LEU A 96 5.58 17.27 14.77
CA LEU A 96 5.40 17.92 16.07
C LEU A 96 5.20 19.43 15.92
N ALA A 97 5.96 20.10 15.03
CA ALA A 97 5.82 21.53 14.75
C ALA A 97 4.39 21.90 14.31
N VAL A 98 3.79 21.11 13.41
CA VAL A 98 2.42 21.31 12.96
C VAL A 98 1.40 21.16 14.10
N ARG A 99 1.62 20.20 15.01
CA ARG A 99 0.68 19.89 16.10
C ARG A 99 0.80 20.82 17.31
N THR A 100 2.01 21.29 17.61
CA THR A 100 2.28 22.14 18.77
C THR A 100 2.25 23.63 18.42
N GLY A 101 2.36 23.98 17.13
CA GLY A 101 2.51 25.36 16.67
C GLY A 101 3.91 25.94 16.92
N LEU A 102 4.85 25.12 17.42
CA LEU A 102 6.23 25.53 17.68
C LEU A 102 7.09 25.42 16.42
N ILE A 103 8.11 26.27 16.30
CA ILE A 103 9.09 26.17 15.21
C ILE A 103 10.01 24.98 15.47
N ARG A 104 10.43 24.28 14.41
CA ARG A 104 11.32 23.12 14.51
C ARG A 104 12.57 23.36 15.37
N GLN A 105 13.22 24.50 15.21
CA GLN A 105 14.39 24.85 16.02
C GLN A 105 14.05 24.92 17.52
N GLN A 106 12.90 25.51 17.87
CA GLN A 106 12.45 25.56 19.27
C GLN A 106 12.18 24.15 19.80
N ILE A 107 11.56 23.27 19.02
CA ILE A 107 11.33 21.87 19.41
C ILE A 107 12.66 21.18 19.68
N TYR A 108 13.64 21.31 18.78
CA TYR A 108 14.97 20.73 18.95
C TYR A 108 15.65 21.22 20.24
N ASP A 109 15.63 22.53 20.49
CA ASP A 109 16.23 23.11 21.70
C ASP A 109 15.54 22.66 22.99
N LEU A 110 14.21 22.55 22.96
CA LEU A 110 13.42 22.04 24.09
C LEU A 110 13.71 20.56 24.35
N LEU A 111 13.83 19.72 23.31
CA LEU A 111 14.20 18.31 23.44
C LEU A 111 15.61 18.15 24.04
N ILE A 112 16.58 18.94 23.58
CA ILE A 112 17.91 18.95 24.19
C ILE A 112 17.85 19.38 25.65
N ARG A 113 17.05 20.39 25.99
CA ARG A 113 16.89 20.87 27.36
C ARG A 113 16.29 19.81 28.27
N LEU A 114 15.23 19.14 27.83
CA LEU A 114 14.60 18.04 28.56
C LEU A 114 15.56 16.86 28.72
N SER A 115 16.41 16.60 27.72
CA SER A 115 17.42 15.56 27.81
C SER A 115 18.53 15.87 28.82
N LYS A 116 19.00 17.14 28.86
CA LYS A 116 19.92 17.62 29.90
C LYS A 116 19.34 17.55 31.32
N GLN A 117 18.02 17.61 31.44
CA GLN A 117 17.31 17.48 32.72
C GLN A 117 17.02 16.02 33.09
N HIS A 118 17.48 15.04 32.29
CA HIS A 118 17.21 13.61 32.48
C HIS A 118 15.70 13.27 32.53
N ILE A 119 14.86 14.06 31.86
CA ILE A 119 13.42 13.78 31.71
C ILE A 119 13.18 12.85 30.52
N ILE A 120 13.97 13.03 29.46
CA ILE A 120 13.98 12.18 28.28
C ILE A 120 15.41 11.78 27.93
N ASP A 121 15.57 10.67 27.24
CA ASP A 121 16.75 10.41 26.44
C ASP A 121 16.41 10.71 24.97
N TYR A 122 17.06 11.74 24.43
CA TYR A 122 16.81 12.25 23.09
C TYR A 122 18.04 12.07 22.21
N ILE A 123 17.89 11.24 21.18
CA ILE A 123 18.92 11.01 20.17
C ILE A 123 18.53 11.81 18.93
N PRO A 124 19.20 12.94 18.65
CA PRO A 124 18.87 13.77 17.51
C PRO A 124 19.17 13.04 16.19
N ARG A 125 18.43 13.39 15.14
CA ARG A 125 18.67 12.92 13.78
C ARG A 125 20.10 13.23 13.35
N LYS A 126 20.89 12.18 13.10
CA LYS A 126 22.18 12.29 12.40
C LYS A 126 21.94 12.18 10.90
N LYS A 127 22.16 13.24 10.13
CA LYS A 127 21.95 13.16 8.67
C LYS A 127 22.99 12.30 7.94
N THR A 128 24.04 11.85 8.61
CA THR A 128 25.15 11.15 7.96
C THR A 128 24.95 9.64 8.05
N PRO A 129 24.72 8.95 6.93
CA PRO A 129 24.74 7.49 6.92
C PRO A 129 26.14 6.95 7.28
N TYR A 130 26.20 5.69 7.68
CA TYR A 130 27.45 5.02 8.04
C TYR A 130 27.67 3.82 7.11
N ILE A 131 28.94 3.58 6.78
CA ILE A 131 29.38 2.34 6.16
C ILE A 131 30.24 1.57 7.16
N ILE A 132 29.85 0.32 7.41
CA ILE A 132 30.61 -0.63 8.25
C ILE A 132 31.16 -1.71 7.32
N TYR A 133 32.46 -1.95 7.36
CA TYR A 133 33.09 -2.98 6.55
C TYR A 133 33.03 -4.34 7.27
N LYS A 134 32.28 -5.30 6.71
CA LYS A 134 32.10 -6.64 7.30
C LYS A 134 33.22 -7.62 6.98
N CYS A 135 34.01 -7.32 5.96
CA CYS A 135 35.11 -8.17 5.53
C CYS A 135 36.41 -7.37 5.40
N LYS A 136 37.53 -8.09 5.31
CA LYS A 136 38.80 -7.48 4.91
C LYS A 136 38.64 -6.93 3.49
N ARG A 137 39.52 -6.01 3.11
CA ARG A 137 39.60 -5.52 1.73
C ARG A 137 39.65 -6.70 0.75
N VAL A 138 38.68 -6.75 -0.16
CA VAL A 138 38.61 -7.71 -1.25
C VAL A 138 39.01 -6.97 -2.52
N GLU A 139 39.90 -7.56 -3.31
CA GLU A 139 40.26 -7.04 -4.63
C GLU A 139 39.07 -7.15 -5.59
N THR A 140 38.97 -6.22 -6.53
CA THR A 140 37.79 -6.08 -7.41
C THR A 140 37.48 -7.35 -8.21
N ASP A 141 38.50 -8.10 -8.61
CA ASP A 141 38.42 -9.38 -9.33
C ASP A 141 37.83 -10.52 -8.48
N ARG A 142 37.92 -10.41 -7.15
CA ARG A 142 37.41 -11.39 -6.18
C ARG A 142 36.06 -10.98 -5.60
N LEU A 143 35.53 -9.82 -5.97
CA LEU A 143 34.22 -9.36 -5.52
C LEU A 143 33.12 -10.13 -6.25
N GLN A 144 32.53 -11.09 -5.55
CA GLN A 144 31.44 -11.92 -6.05
C GLN A 144 30.09 -11.33 -5.62
N ILE A 145 29.32 -10.81 -6.57
CA ILE A 145 27.91 -10.48 -6.38
C ILE A 145 27.11 -11.63 -6.98
N SER A 146 26.56 -12.51 -6.14
CA SER A 146 25.79 -13.64 -6.63
C SER A 146 24.61 -13.16 -7.49
N GLN A 147 24.40 -13.83 -8.63
CA GLN A 147 23.26 -13.57 -9.51
C GLN A 147 21.92 -13.68 -8.76
N ASP A 148 21.86 -14.51 -7.72
CA ASP A 148 20.68 -14.65 -6.86
C ASP A 148 20.27 -13.35 -6.16
N ILE A 149 21.21 -12.44 -5.89
CA ILE A 149 20.96 -11.18 -5.18
C ILE A 149 20.21 -10.19 -6.08
N TYR A 150 20.48 -10.21 -7.38
CA TYR A 150 19.94 -9.25 -8.34
C TYR A 150 18.86 -9.86 -9.25
N GLU A 151 19.16 -10.98 -9.92
CA GLU A 151 18.28 -11.54 -10.94
C GLU A 151 16.98 -12.12 -10.36
N LYS A 152 17.06 -12.85 -9.25
CA LYS A 152 15.85 -13.36 -8.58
C LYS A 152 14.96 -12.20 -8.10
N ARG A 153 15.56 -11.14 -7.55
CA ARG A 153 14.81 -9.96 -7.11
C ARG A 153 14.20 -9.20 -8.26
N LYS A 154 14.95 -8.96 -9.34
CA LYS A 154 14.46 -8.31 -10.56
C LYS A 154 13.28 -9.09 -11.14
N LYS A 155 13.39 -10.42 -11.20
CA LYS A 155 12.30 -11.30 -11.64
C LYS A 155 11.06 -11.18 -10.76
N LEU A 156 11.22 -11.19 -9.43
CA LEU A 156 10.11 -11.01 -8.48
C LEU A 156 9.48 -9.62 -8.62
N TYR A 157 10.28 -8.57 -8.75
CA TYR A 157 9.80 -7.20 -8.90
C TYR A 157 9.03 -7.03 -10.21
N LYS A 158 9.55 -7.58 -11.31
CA LYS A 158 8.85 -7.63 -12.60
C LYS A 158 7.51 -8.36 -12.48
N LYS A 159 7.48 -9.53 -11.83
CA LYS A 159 6.24 -10.29 -11.58
C LYS A 159 5.21 -9.47 -10.77
N ARG A 160 5.65 -8.70 -9.77
CA ARG A 160 4.77 -7.82 -8.99
C ARG A 160 4.19 -6.69 -9.83
N ILE A 161 5.01 -6.04 -10.66
CA ILE A 161 4.56 -4.98 -11.57
C ILE A 161 3.55 -5.55 -12.57
N GLU A 162 3.86 -6.69 -13.18
CA GLU A 162 2.95 -7.38 -14.11
C GLU A 162 1.61 -7.72 -13.45
N ALA A 163 1.62 -8.20 -12.21
CA ALA A 163 0.39 -8.48 -11.46
C ALA A 163 -0.44 -7.22 -11.17
N VAL A 164 0.20 -6.08 -10.89
CA VAL A 164 -0.49 -4.79 -10.69
C VAL A 164 -1.07 -4.27 -12.00
N ILE A 165 -0.34 -4.40 -13.11
CA ILE A 165 -0.84 -4.04 -14.45
C ILE A 165 -2.04 -4.91 -14.77
N GLU A 166 -1.93 -6.24 -14.64
CA GLU A 166 -3.02 -7.18 -14.87
C GLU A 166 -4.23 -6.83 -14.00
N TYR A 167 -4.00 -6.56 -12.71
CA TYR A 167 -5.04 -6.11 -11.79
C TYR A 167 -5.76 -4.89 -12.34
N ALA A 168 -5.04 -3.86 -12.78
CA ALA A 168 -5.61 -2.59 -13.24
C ALA A 168 -6.37 -2.72 -14.58
N THR A 169 -5.82 -3.48 -15.54
CA THR A 169 -6.30 -3.55 -16.93
C THR A 169 -7.26 -4.70 -17.20
N SER A 170 -7.44 -5.65 -16.26
CA SER A 170 -8.39 -6.74 -16.44
C SER A 170 -9.82 -6.25 -16.34
N HIS A 171 -10.61 -6.54 -17.38
CA HIS A 171 -12.05 -6.27 -17.44
C HIS A 171 -12.91 -7.53 -17.26
N THR A 172 -12.28 -8.69 -17.10
CA THR A 172 -12.96 -10.00 -17.13
C THR A 172 -12.75 -10.82 -15.86
N ALA A 173 -11.82 -10.45 -14.98
CA ALA A 173 -11.64 -11.14 -13.72
C ALA A 173 -12.12 -10.28 -12.55
N CYS A 174 -12.86 -10.87 -11.61
CA CYS A 174 -13.23 -10.21 -10.36
C CYS A 174 -11.98 -9.70 -9.63
N ARG A 175 -11.95 -8.41 -9.30
CA ARG A 175 -10.82 -7.76 -8.61
C ARG A 175 -10.47 -8.46 -7.30
N SER A 176 -11.47 -8.87 -6.52
CA SER A 176 -11.25 -9.58 -5.24
C SER A 176 -10.59 -10.94 -5.45
N ARG A 177 -11.00 -11.71 -6.46
CA ARG A 177 -10.35 -12.99 -6.81
C ARG A 177 -8.92 -12.81 -7.25
N MET A 178 -8.63 -11.75 -8.00
CA MET A 178 -7.26 -11.43 -8.43
C MET A 178 -6.35 -11.11 -7.23
N LEU A 179 -6.84 -10.33 -6.27
CA LEU A 179 -6.11 -10.03 -5.03
C LEU A 179 -5.84 -11.30 -4.20
N LEU A 180 -6.86 -12.14 -4.00
CA LEU A 180 -6.70 -13.39 -3.26
C LEU A 180 -5.65 -14.30 -3.91
N ARG A 181 -5.72 -14.46 -5.25
CA ARG A 181 -4.71 -15.21 -6.00
C ARG A 181 -3.30 -14.65 -5.86
N TYR A 182 -3.16 -13.32 -5.80
CA TYR A 182 -1.86 -12.67 -5.63
C TYR A 182 -1.21 -12.98 -4.26
N PHE A 183 -2.03 -13.16 -3.22
CA PHE A 183 -1.59 -13.56 -1.87
C PHE A 183 -1.60 -15.07 -1.64
N ASP A 184 -1.70 -15.88 -2.72
CA ASP A 184 -1.81 -17.34 -2.67
C ASP A 184 -3.03 -17.86 -1.87
N GLU A 185 -4.06 -17.01 -1.72
CA GLU A 185 -5.35 -17.37 -1.12
C GLU A 185 -6.31 -17.92 -2.17
N LYS A 186 -6.95 -19.05 -1.87
CA LYS A 186 -7.88 -19.72 -2.79
C LYS A 186 -9.32 -19.32 -2.49
N ASN A 187 -9.91 -18.52 -3.38
CA ASN A 187 -11.34 -18.27 -3.40
C ASN A 187 -11.84 -18.17 -4.84
N TYR A 188 -12.89 -18.94 -5.16
CA TYR A 188 -13.44 -19.05 -6.51
C TYR A 188 -14.71 -18.21 -6.71
N HIS A 189 -15.21 -17.57 -5.65
CA HIS A 189 -16.44 -16.79 -5.72
C HIS A 189 -16.22 -15.40 -6.31
N GLU A 190 -17.11 -14.99 -7.20
CA GLU A 190 -17.22 -13.61 -7.68
C GLU A 190 -17.74 -12.73 -6.54
N CYS A 191 -17.11 -11.57 -6.29
CA CYS A 191 -17.46 -10.75 -5.11
C CYS A 191 -18.78 -9.96 -5.25
N GLY A 192 -19.31 -9.82 -6.47
CA GLY A 192 -20.56 -9.08 -6.73
C GLY A 192 -20.49 -7.56 -6.58
N GLN A 193 -19.40 -7.01 -6.03
CA GLN A 193 -19.28 -5.59 -5.65
C GLN A 193 -18.16 -4.82 -6.38
N CYS A 194 -17.28 -5.49 -7.13
CA CYS A 194 -16.26 -4.80 -7.92
C CYS A 194 -16.80 -4.35 -9.28
N ASP A 195 -16.11 -3.39 -9.90
CA ASP A 195 -16.43 -2.85 -11.23
C ASP A 195 -16.70 -3.94 -12.28
N VAL A 196 -15.85 -4.96 -12.34
CA VAL A 196 -16.01 -6.08 -13.29
C VAL A 196 -17.28 -6.90 -13.01
N CYS A 197 -17.58 -7.18 -11.74
CA CYS A 197 -18.79 -7.94 -11.38
C CYS A 197 -20.05 -7.12 -11.61
N LEU A 198 -20.01 -5.81 -11.35
CA LEU A 198 -21.13 -4.91 -11.56
C LEU A 198 -21.45 -4.75 -13.05
N ASN A 199 -20.43 -4.54 -13.89
CA ASN A 199 -20.63 -4.47 -15.35
C ASN A 199 -21.26 -5.74 -15.91
N ARG A 200 -20.81 -6.92 -15.47
CA ARG A 200 -21.42 -8.20 -15.85
C ARG A 200 -22.88 -8.35 -15.44
N GLN A 201 -23.25 -7.83 -14.27
CA GLN A 201 -24.65 -7.85 -13.84
C GLN A 201 -25.51 -6.94 -14.70
N THR A 202 -24.99 -5.77 -15.09
CA THR A 202 -25.67 -4.85 -16.00
C THR A 202 -25.84 -5.47 -17.39
N GLU A 203 -24.75 -5.98 -17.99
CA GLU A 203 -24.79 -6.68 -19.28
C GLU A 203 -25.75 -7.88 -19.24
N GLY A 204 -25.73 -8.67 -18.16
CA GLY A 204 -26.65 -9.80 -17.98
C GLY A 204 -28.11 -9.39 -17.81
N LYS A 205 -28.40 -8.18 -17.32
CA LYS A 205 -29.75 -7.62 -17.24
C LYS A 205 -30.21 -7.07 -18.59
N GLU A 206 -29.35 -6.36 -19.31
CA GLU A 206 -29.62 -5.84 -20.65
C GLU A 206 -29.93 -6.98 -21.64
N LEU A 207 -29.17 -8.09 -21.56
CA LEU A 207 -29.44 -9.29 -22.36
C LEU A 207 -30.79 -9.94 -22.04
N LYS A 208 -31.23 -9.90 -20.77
CA LYS A 208 -32.56 -10.41 -20.38
C LYS A 208 -33.68 -9.48 -20.80
N GLN A 209 -33.47 -8.17 -20.71
CA GLN A 209 -34.44 -7.15 -21.13
C GLN A 209 -34.65 -7.20 -22.65
N SER A 210 -33.58 -7.31 -23.44
CA SER A 210 -33.70 -7.41 -24.91
C SER A 210 -34.40 -8.70 -25.36
N ALA A 211 -34.16 -9.82 -24.67
CA ALA A 211 -34.90 -11.06 -24.89
C ALA A 211 -36.38 -10.92 -24.52
N PHE A 212 -36.70 -10.20 -23.45
CA PHE A 212 -38.07 -9.89 -23.03
C PHE A 212 -38.79 -9.01 -24.05
N ASP A 213 -38.14 -7.94 -24.52
CA ASP A 213 -38.71 -7.01 -25.50
C ASP A 213 -38.94 -7.69 -26.87
N ALA A 214 -38.00 -8.53 -27.32
CA ALA A 214 -38.17 -9.32 -28.55
C ALA A 214 -39.35 -10.28 -28.45
N LEU A 215 -39.52 -10.93 -27.28
CA LEU A 215 -40.66 -11.82 -27.04
C LEU A 215 -41.98 -11.07 -26.98
N LYS A 216 -42.01 -9.88 -26.37
CA LYS A 216 -43.16 -8.97 -26.37
C LYS A 216 -43.60 -8.63 -27.80
N GLU A 217 -42.66 -8.25 -28.67
CA GLU A 217 -42.97 -7.94 -30.08
C GLU A 217 -43.56 -9.14 -30.83
N VAL A 218 -42.99 -10.35 -30.64
CA VAL A 218 -43.49 -11.58 -31.28
C VAL A 218 -44.92 -11.90 -30.82
N ILE A 219 -45.21 -11.75 -29.53
CA ILE A 219 -46.56 -11.97 -28.98
C ILE A 219 -47.57 -10.98 -29.58
N LEU A 220 -47.24 -9.68 -29.57
CA LEU A 220 -48.11 -8.63 -30.14
C LEU A 220 -48.35 -8.82 -31.64
N GLN A 221 -47.32 -9.17 -32.42
CA GLN A 221 -47.48 -9.45 -33.86
C GLN A 221 -48.39 -10.66 -34.11
N THR A 222 -48.27 -11.71 -33.30
CA THR A 222 -49.09 -12.92 -33.42
C THR A 222 -50.56 -12.63 -33.10
N LEU A 223 -50.81 -11.83 -32.05
CA LEU A 223 -52.16 -11.39 -31.65
C LEU A 223 -52.80 -10.43 -32.65
N CYS A 224 -52.02 -9.61 -33.35
CA CYS A 224 -52.54 -8.76 -34.44
C CYS A 224 -53.03 -9.57 -35.65
N GLN A 225 -52.51 -10.78 -35.88
CA GLN A 225 -52.90 -11.62 -37.01
C GLN A 225 -54.11 -12.51 -36.71
N GLN A 226 -54.23 -13.02 -35.49
CA GLN A 226 -55.34 -13.87 -35.04
C GLN A 226 -55.62 -13.69 -33.54
N SER A 227 -56.89 -13.59 -33.15
CA SER A 227 -57.28 -13.60 -31.73
C SER A 227 -57.11 -15.01 -31.17
N LEU A 228 -56.02 -15.24 -30.44
CA LEU A 228 -55.68 -16.54 -29.87
C LEU A 228 -55.84 -16.50 -28.35
N SER A 229 -56.28 -17.61 -27.78
CA SER A 229 -56.29 -17.79 -26.33
C SER A 229 -54.86 -17.94 -25.79
N PRO A 230 -54.59 -17.61 -24.51
CA PRO A 230 -53.25 -17.75 -23.91
C PRO A 230 -52.64 -19.16 -24.07
N SER A 231 -53.49 -20.18 -24.11
CA SER A 231 -53.10 -21.57 -24.32
C SER A 231 -52.63 -21.88 -25.74
N GLU A 232 -53.12 -21.13 -26.73
CA GLU A 232 -52.76 -21.29 -28.15
C GLU A 232 -51.47 -20.52 -28.49
N ILE A 233 -51.24 -19.36 -27.87
CA ILE A 233 -50.00 -18.59 -27.97
C ILE A 233 -48.81 -19.42 -27.45
N ALA A 234 -48.99 -20.07 -26.30
CA ALA A 234 -47.99 -20.97 -25.71
C ALA A 234 -47.69 -22.21 -26.57
N ARG A 235 -48.57 -22.56 -27.52
CA ARG A 235 -48.38 -23.69 -28.44
C ARG A 235 -47.72 -23.28 -29.75
N GLN A 236 -47.76 -22.01 -30.13
CA GLN A 236 -47.07 -21.49 -31.32
C GLN A 236 -45.63 -21.07 -31.02
N ILE A 237 -45.37 -20.60 -29.80
CA ILE A 237 -44.03 -20.18 -29.36
C ILE A 237 -43.36 -21.36 -28.62
N GLU A 238 -43.05 -22.43 -29.36
CA GLU A 238 -42.49 -23.68 -28.78
C GLU A 238 -41.05 -23.54 -28.26
N GLU A 239 -40.32 -22.47 -28.62
CA GLU A 239 -38.89 -22.31 -28.32
C GLU A 239 -38.57 -21.44 -27.08
N THR A 240 -39.56 -21.04 -26.28
CA THR A 240 -39.33 -20.15 -25.12
C THR A 240 -39.72 -20.80 -23.79
N ASP A 241 -38.94 -20.52 -22.74
CA ASP A 241 -39.20 -21.00 -21.39
C ASP A 241 -40.59 -20.57 -20.91
N ARG A 242 -41.39 -21.52 -20.40
CA ARG A 242 -42.81 -21.31 -20.06
C ARG A 242 -42.99 -20.31 -18.92
N GLU A 243 -42.01 -20.21 -18.03
CA GLU A 243 -42.03 -19.21 -16.95
C GLU A 243 -41.86 -17.80 -17.51
N VAL A 244 -40.89 -17.60 -18.41
CA VAL A 244 -40.64 -16.30 -19.06
C VAL A 244 -41.84 -15.86 -19.90
N LEU A 245 -42.46 -16.78 -20.64
CA LEU A 245 -43.67 -16.51 -21.41
C LEU A 245 -44.84 -16.06 -20.51
N GLY A 246 -45.01 -16.72 -19.36
CA GLY A 246 -46.03 -16.37 -18.37
C GLY A 246 -45.86 -14.96 -17.80
N ASP A 247 -44.62 -14.60 -17.47
CA ASP A 247 -44.28 -13.26 -16.96
C ASP A 247 -44.56 -12.16 -17.99
N VAL A 248 -44.27 -12.40 -19.28
CA VAL A 248 -44.51 -11.42 -20.35
C VAL A 248 -46.01 -11.25 -20.64
N LEU A 249 -46.77 -12.34 -20.62
CA LEU A 249 -48.23 -12.29 -20.80
C LEU A 249 -48.93 -11.56 -19.64
N GLN A 250 -48.50 -11.83 -18.41
CA GLN A 250 -49.03 -11.13 -17.23
C GLN A 250 -48.72 -9.62 -17.30
N TYR A 251 -47.50 -9.25 -17.71
CA TYR A 251 -47.11 -7.86 -17.92
C TYR A 251 -47.99 -7.15 -18.97
N LEU A 252 -48.26 -7.79 -20.11
CA LEU A 252 -49.12 -7.23 -21.16
C LEU A 252 -50.58 -7.05 -20.71
N ILE A 253 -51.10 -7.96 -19.87
CA ILE A 253 -52.44 -7.84 -19.27
C ILE A 253 -52.49 -6.68 -18.26
N ASP A 254 -51.46 -6.55 -17.42
CA ASP A 254 -51.40 -5.51 -16.39
C ASP A 254 -51.26 -4.09 -16.98
N GLU A 255 -50.58 -3.95 -18.13
CA GLU A 255 -50.45 -2.69 -18.87
C GLU A 255 -51.66 -2.40 -19.80
N GLY A 256 -52.61 -3.33 -19.94
CA GLY A 256 -53.79 -3.17 -20.79
C GLY A 256 -53.50 -3.18 -22.30
N GLU A 257 -52.37 -3.77 -22.70
CA GLU A 257 -51.99 -3.97 -24.12
C GLU A 257 -52.58 -5.27 -24.70
N LEU A 258 -53.33 -6.02 -23.88
CA LEU A 258 -54.00 -7.29 -24.18
C LEU A 258 -55.48 -7.27 -23.75
#